data_AF-W0AD28-F1
#
_entry.id   AF-W0AD28-F1
#
_cell.length_a   1.000
_cell.length_b   1.000
_cell.length_c   1.000
_cell.angle_alpha   90.00
_cell.angle_beta   90.00
_cell.angle_gamma   90.00
#
_symmetry.space_group_name_H-M   'P 1'
#
loop_
_entity.id
_entity.type
_entity.pdbx_description
1 polymer ?
#
loop_
_entity_poly.entity_id
_entity_poly.type
_entity_poly.pdbx_seq_one_letter_code
_entity_poly.pdbx_strand_id
1 'polypeptide(L)'
;MPHTEFASPVDLPPEEGGAGGRQALRWTTVVIVTAATLLALFNATALRGWAQDLPPGPVSERILTAAEGWYGLTDAAGLTAPGKTIRAAYDRVKAARFGGADQEKAEGAAATR
;
A
#
# COMPACT_ATOMS: atom_id res chain seq x y z
N MET A 1 -57.01 -1.80 22.24
CA MET A 1 -56.14 -1.81 21.04
C MET A 1 -54.73 -2.08 21.54
N PRO A 2 -54.17 -3.30 21.41
CA PRO A 2 -52.79 -3.55 21.81
C PRO A 2 -51.85 -2.83 20.82
N HIS A 3 -50.98 -1.96 21.35
CA HIS A 3 -49.95 -1.29 20.57
C HIS A 3 -48.87 -2.32 20.20
N THR A 4 -48.82 -2.72 18.93
CA THR A 4 -47.67 -3.45 18.38
C THR A 4 -46.55 -2.46 18.19
N GLU A 5 -45.66 -2.35 19.18
CA GLU A 5 -44.38 -1.66 19.00
C GLU A 5 -43.57 -2.47 17.99
N PHE A 6 -43.42 -1.91 16.78
CA PHE A 6 -42.47 -2.41 15.81
C PHE A 6 -41.07 -2.09 16.35
N ALA A 7 -40.42 -3.06 16.98
CA ALA A 7 -39.01 -2.96 17.32
C ALA A 7 -38.24 -2.58 16.05
N SER A 8 -37.48 -1.49 16.12
CA SER A 8 -36.69 -1.04 14.99
C SER A 8 -35.69 -2.14 14.62
N PRO A 9 -35.40 -2.42 13.34
CA PRO A 9 -34.40 -3.42 12.94
C PRO A 9 -32.97 -3.15 13.50
N VAL A 10 -32.78 -2.00 14.16
CA VAL A 10 -31.53 -1.53 14.76
C VAL A 10 -31.54 -1.68 16.30
N ASP A 11 -32.67 -2.06 16.90
CA ASP A 11 -32.75 -2.38 18.33
C ASP A 11 -32.15 -3.77 18.57
N LEU A 12 -30.82 -3.81 18.64
CA LEU A 12 -30.11 -4.98 19.10
C LEU A 12 -30.32 -5.11 20.62
N PRO A 13 -30.51 -6.35 21.14
CA PRO A 13 -30.60 -6.55 22.57
C PRO A 13 -29.34 -5.96 23.23
N PRO A 14 -29.47 -5.27 24.38
CA PRO A 14 -28.31 -4.76 25.09
C PRO A 14 -27.37 -5.92 25.37
N GLU A 15 -26.16 -5.88 24.79
CA GLU A 15 -25.14 -6.91 24.92
C GLU A 15 -25.00 -7.30 26.41
N GLU A 16 -25.47 -8.51 26.75
CA GLU A 16 -25.44 -9.05 28.11
C GLU A 16 -23.98 -9.38 28.46
N GLY A 17 -23.22 -8.35 28.81
CA GLY A 17 -21.81 -8.43 29.11
C GLY A 17 -21.02 -7.37 28.36
N GLY A 18 -20.72 -6.26 29.04
CA GLY A 18 -19.81 -5.19 28.57
C GLY A 18 -18.35 -5.62 28.30
N ALA A 19 -18.11 -6.90 28.04
CA ALA A 19 -16.89 -7.50 27.54
C ALA A 19 -16.70 -7.24 26.03
N GLY A 20 -17.79 -7.09 25.26
CA GLY A 20 -17.73 -6.90 23.80
C GLY A 20 -16.91 -5.68 23.38
N GLY A 21 -17.10 -4.53 24.03
CA GLY A 21 -16.39 -3.29 23.67
C GLY A 21 -14.88 -3.36 23.88
N ARG A 22 -14.40 -3.89 25.02
CA ARG A 22 -12.96 -3.99 25.29
C ARG A 22 -12.27 -5.05 24.42
N GLN A 23 -12.94 -6.16 24.17
CA GLN A 23 -12.42 -7.21 23.28
C GLN A 23 -12.37 -6.73 21.83
N ALA A 24 -13.41 -6.02 21.37
CA ALA A 24 -13.44 -5.41 20.04
C ALA A 24 -12.33 -4.34 19.88
N LEU A 25 -12.14 -3.46 20.87
CA LEU A 25 -11.06 -2.47 20.83
C LEU A 25 -9.68 -3.13 20.76
N ARG A 26 -9.43 -4.15 21.58
CA ARG A 26 -8.16 -4.91 21.54
C ARG A 26 -7.93 -5.54 20.17
N TRP A 27 -8.95 -6.18 19.61
CA TRP A 27 -8.85 -6.80 18.29
C TRP A 27 -8.56 -5.77 17.21
N THR A 28 -9.29 -4.66 17.19
CA THR A 28 -9.07 -3.56 16.24
C THR A 28 -7.67 -2.97 16.37
N THR A 29 -7.19 -2.72 17.59
CA THR A 29 -5.81 -2.25 17.81
C THR A 29 -4.78 -3.24 17.28
N VAL A 30 -4.96 -4.55 17.54
CA VAL A 30 -4.04 -5.59 17.02
C VAL A 30 -4.02 -5.58 15.50
N VAL A 31 -5.18 -5.50 14.84
CA VAL A 31 -5.27 -5.44 13.38
C VAL A 31 -4.57 -4.19 12.84
N ILE A 32 -4.84 -3.01 13.41
CA ILE A 32 -4.21 -1.75 13.00
C ILE A 32 -2.70 -1.81 13.16
N VAL A 33 -2.21 -2.26 14.32
CA VAL A 33 -0.77 -2.36 14.59
C VAL A 33 -0.12 -3.36 13.64
N THR A 34 -0.76 -4.50 13.38
CA THR A 34 -0.25 -5.51 12.46
C THR A 34 -0.18 -4.95 11.04
N ALA A 35 -1.27 -4.33 10.55
CA ALA A 35 -1.33 -3.72 9.23
C ALA A 35 -0.30 -2.59 9.09
N ALA A 36 -0.18 -1.71 10.08
CA ALA A 36 0.81 -0.63 10.10
C ALA A 36 2.24 -1.18 10.08
N THR A 37 2.51 -2.27 10.80
CA THR A 37 3.83 -2.92 10.81
C THR A 37 4.15 -3.51 9.44
N LEU A 38 3.21 -4.26 8.84
CA LEU A 38 3.39 -4.81 7.49
C LEU A 38 3.60 -3.69 6.46
N LEU A 39 2.83 -2.60 6.57
CA LEU A 39 2.99 -1.44 5.70
C LEU A 39 4.38 -0.81 5.89
N ALA A 40 4.84 -0.60 7.13
CA ALA A 40 6.17 -0.04 7.38
C ALA A 40 7.30 -0.91 6.80
N LEU A 41 7.18 -2.24 6.92
CA LEU A 41 8.22 -3.19 6.46
C LEU A 41 8.25 -3.37 4.94
N PHE A 42 7.09 -3.50 4.30
CA PHE A 42 6.99 -3.86 2.88
C PHE A 42 6.74 -2.67 1.95
N ASN A 43 6.32 -1.50 2.48
CA ASN A 43 5.97 -0.33 1.68
C ASN A 43 7.08 0.73 1.59
N ALA A 44 8.31 0.40 1.97
CA ALA A 44 9.42 1.36 2.00
C ALA A 44 9.72 1.99 0.63
N THR A 45 9.56 1.23 -0.46
CA THR A 45 9.74 1.75 -1.83
C THR A 45 8.74 2.85 -2.17
N ALA A 46 7.46 2.67 -1.81
CA ALA A 46 6.43 3.67 -2.11
C ALA A 46 6.60 4.91 -1.23
N LEU A 47 6.97 4.74 0.05
CA LEU A 47 7.27 5.84 0.96
C LEU A 47 8.42 6.71 0.41
N ARG A 48 9.49 6.08 -0.06
CA ARG A 48 10.62 6.76 -0.70
C ARG A 48 10.20 7.51 -1.97
N GLY A 49 9.43 6.87 -2.85
CA GLY A 49 8.92 7.52 -4.06
C GLY A 49 8.07 8.75 -3.75
N TRP A 50 7.12 8.62 -2.81
CA TRP A 50 6.32 9.76 -2.36
C TRP A 50 7.18 10.90 -1.78
N ALA A 51 8.21 10.57 -1.00
CA ALA A 51 9.10 11.58 -0.42
C ALA A 51 9.89 12.36 -1.51
N GLN A 52 10.22 11.72 -2.63
CA GLN A 52 10.87 12.36 -3.78
C GLN A 52 9.96 13.33 -4.52
N ASP A 53 8.64 13.12 -4.47
CA ASP A 53 7.64 13.96 -5.12
C ASP A 53 7.24 15.20 -4.28
N LEU A 54 7.74 15.32 -3.05
CA LEU A 54 7.45 16.46 -2.19
C LEU A 54 8.09 17.76 -2.74
N PRO A 55 7.41 18.92 -2.60
CA PRO A 55 8.02 20.20 -2.94
C PRO A 55 9.35 20.40 -2.19
N PRO A 56 10.40 20.93 -2.84
CA PRO A 56 11.70 21.08 -2.22
C PRO A 56 11.63 22.09 -1.06
N GLY A 57 12.20 21.69 0.09
CA GLY A 57 12.25 22.52 1.29
C GLY A 57 12.94 21.81 2.46
N PRO A 58 13.26 22.54 3.55
CA PRO A 58 14.02 21.97 4.67
C PRO A 58 13.32 20.81 5.39
N VAL A 59 11.99 20.76 5.33
CA VAL A 59 11.20 19.68 5.95
C VAL A 59 11.16 18.46 5.03
N SER A 60 10.93 18.64 3.73
CA SER A 60 10.90 17.53 2.77
C SER A 60 12.26 16.88 2.63
N GLU A 61 13.37 17.63 2.72
CA GLU A 61 14.72 17.06 2.74
C GLU A 61 14.95 16.13 3.95
N ARG A 62 14.43 16.48 5.13
CA ARG A 62 14.48 15.60 6.32
C ARG A 62 13.63 14.36 6.14
N ILE A 63 12.43 14.51 5.59
CA ILE A 63 11.51 13.39 5.31
C ILE A 63 12.15 12.44 4.29
N LEU A 64 12.72 12.97 3.21
CA LEU A 64 13.45 12.20 2.21
C LEU A 64 14.62 11.47 2.84
N THR A 65 15.47 12.15 3.61
CA THR A 65 16.62 11.51 4.28
C THR A 65 16.17 10.34 5.18
N ALA A 66 15.07 10.50 5.92
CA ALA A 66 14.50 9.44 6.74
C ALA A 66 13.94 8.29 5.90
N ALA A 67 13.22 8.59 4.81
CA ALA A 67 12.66 7.59 3.90
C ALA A 67 13.75 6.78 3.19
N GLU A 68 14.84 7.44 2.77
CA GLU A 68 16.00 6.82 2.15
C GLU A 68 16.72 5.90 3.12
N GLY A 69 16.92 6.34 4.37
CA GLY A 69 17.50 5.51 5.43
C GLY A 69 16.64 4.28 5.74
N TRP A 70 15.32 4.46 5.86
CA TRP A 70 14.39 3.37 6.08
C TRP A 70 14.34 2.38 4.92
N TYR A 71 14.34 2.89 3.68
CA TYR A 71 14.46 2.06 2.48
C TYR A 71 15.75 1.24 2.52
N GLY A 72 16.90 1.84 2.85
CA GLY A 72 18.17 1.12 2.96
C GLY A 72 18.12 -0.02 3.99
N LEU A 73 17.53 0.21 5.16
CA LEU A 73 17.39 -0.82 6.21
C LEU A 73 16.49 -1.98 5.77
N THR A 74 15.33 -1.68 5.21
CA THR A 74 14.37 -2.69 4.75
C THR A 74 14.87 -3.46 3.52
N ASP A 75 15.62 -2.79 2.63
CA ASP A 75 16.27 -3.41 1.48
C ASP A 75 17.38 -4.36 1.90
N ALA A 76 18.23 -3.95 2.86
CA ALA A 76 19.27 -4.81 3.43
C ALA A 76 18.68 -6.05 4.14
N ALA A 77 17.49 -5.91 4.74
CA ALA A 77 16.73 -7.02 5.32
C ALA A 77 16.01 -7.89 4.27
N GLY A 78 16.07 -7.55 2.98
CA GLY A 78 15.41 -8.29 1.89
C GLY A 78 13.90 -8.09 1.81
N LEU A 79 13.32 -7.17 2.59
CA LEU A 79 11.87 -6.97 2.68
C LEU A 79 11.28 -6.32 1.42
N THR A 80 12.10 -5.68 0.60
CA THR A 80 11.69 -5.09 -0.69
C THR A 80 11.66 -6.11 -1.84
N ALA A 81 12.27 -7.29 -1.65
CA ALA A 81 12.50 -8.27 -2.72
C ALA A 81 11.19 -8.79 -3.36
N PRO A 82 10.12 -9.13 -2.60
CA PRO A 82 8.88 -9.61 -3.20
C PRO A 82 8.25 -8.60 -4.17
N GLY A 83 8.30 -7.30 -3.85
CA GLY A 83 7.80 -6.25 -4.74
C GLY A 83 8.62 -6.16 -6.03
N LYS A 84 9.95 -6.24 -5.92
CA LYS A 84 10.88 -6.21 -7.06
C LYS A 84 10.66 -7.39 -8.01
N THR A 85 10.42 -8.59 -7.48
CA THR A 85 10.20 -9.78 -8.32
C THR A 85 8.88 -9.72 -9.09
N ILE A 86 7.80 -9.28 -8.45
CA ILE A 86 6.50 -9.06 -9.10
C ILE A 86 6.65 -8.01 -10.19
N ARG A 87 7.34 -6.89 -9.90
CA ARG A 87 7.55 -5.83 -10.89
C ARG A 87 8.36 -6.32 -12.09
N ALA A 88 9.45 -7.05 -11.84
CA ALA A 88 10.27 -7.64 -12.91
C ALA A 88 9.50 -8.68 -13.74
N ALA A 89 8.60 -9.46 -13.13
CA ALA A 89 7.71 -10.34 -13.86
C ALA A 89 6.75 -9.56 -14.77
N TYR A 90 6.14 -8.50 -14.24
CA TYR A 90 5.27 -7.62 -15.02
C TYR A 90 6.01 -6.96 -16.20
N ASP A 91 7.21 -6.40 -15.96
CA ASP A 91 7.99 -5.72 -17.01
C ASP A 91 8.43 -6.69 -18.12
N ARG A 92 8.75 -7.96 -17.78
CA ARG A 92 9.02 -9.01 -18.79
C ARG A 92 7.81 -9.31 -19.66
N VAL A 93 6.63 -9.43 -19.05
CA VAL A 93 5.38 -9.66 -19.79
C VAL A 93 5.05 -8.46 -20.68
N LYS A 94 5.23 -7.23 -20.16
CA LYS A 94 5.04 -5.99 -20.92
C LYS A 94 5.98 -5.92 -22.12
N ALA A 95 7.27 -6.20 -21.93
CA ALA A 95 8.26 -6.21 -23.01
C ALA A 95 7.93 -7.27 -24.07
N ALA A 96 7.47 -8.46 -23.67
CA ALA A 96 7.05 -9.49 -24.63
C ALA A 96 5.81 -9.08 -25.45
N ARG A 97 4.88 -8.33 -24.85
CA ARG A 97 3.64 -7.90 -25.52
C ARG A 97 3.82 -6.67 -26.40
N PHE A 98 4.65 -5.72 -26.00
CA PHE A 98 4.79 -4.41 -26.67
C PHE A 98 6.17 -4.18 -27.31
N GLY A 99 7.17 -5.01 -27.03
CA GLY A 99 8.52 -4.87 -27.59
C GLY A 99 8.59 -5.03 -29.10
N GLY A 100 7.64 -5.75 -29.71
CA GLY A 100 7.48 -5.79 -31.18
C GLY A 100 6.99 -4.46 -31.77
N ALA A 101 6.11 -3.74 -31.06
CA ALA A 101 5.56 -2.48 -31.53
C ALA A 101 6.56 -1.31 -31.41
N ASP A 102 7.46 -1.35 -30.43
CA ASP A 102 8.51 -0.34 -30.26
C ASP A 102 9.63 -0.50 -31.31
N GLN A 103 9.95 -1.74 -31.75
CA GLN A 103 10.90 -1.99 -32.83
C GLN A 103 10.36 -1.58 -34.20
N GLU A 104 9.10 -1.90 -34.51
CA GLU A 104 8.44 -1.52 -35.78
C GLU A 104 8.36 0.02 -35.94
N LYS A 105 8.12 0.74 -34.84
CA LYS A 105 8.07 2.22 -34.83
C LYS A 105 9.46 2.85 -34.99
N ALA A 106 10.51 2.22 -34.47
CA ALA A 106 11.90 2.66 -34.63
C ALA A 106 12.42 2.43 -36.06
N GLU A 107 12.08 1.30 -36.68
CA GLU A 107 12.43 0.98 -38.07
C GLU A 107 11.69 1.87 -39.07
N GLY A 108 10.39 2.14 -38.86
CA GLY A 108 9.62 3.08 -39.68
C GLY A 108 10.14 4.53 -39.61
N ALA A 109 10.61 4.97 -38.43
CA ALA A 109 11.21 6.30 -38.26
C ALA A 109 12.60 6.42 -38.92
N ALA A 110 13.35 5.33 -39.00
CA ALA A 110 14.65 5.28 -39.68
C ALA A 110 14.51 5.19 -41.21
N ALA A 111 13.46 4.54 -41.73
CA ALA A 111 13.19 4.40 -43.16
C ALA A 111 12.63 5.67 -43.83
N THR A 112 12.22 6.67 -43.02
CA THR A 112 11.64 7.95 -43.51
C THR A 112 12.69 9.09 -43.52
N ARG A 113 13.99 8.78 -43.39
CA ARG A 113 15.09 9.75 -43.37
C ARG A 113 15.99 9.63 -44.60
#